data_AF-A0A4Y3L0Q6-F1
#
_entry.id   AF-A0A4Y3L0Q6-F1
#
_cell.length_a   1.000
_cell.length_b   1.000
_cell.length_c   1.000
_cell.angle_alpha   90.00
_cell.angle_beta   90.00
_cell.angle_gamma   90.00
#
_symmetry.space_group_name_H-M   'P 1'
#
loop_
_entity.id
_entity.type
_entity.pdbx_description
1 polymer ?
#
loop_
_entity_poly.entity_id
_entity_poly.type
_entity_poly.pdbx_seq_one_letter_code
_entity_poly.pdbx_strand_id
1 'polypeptide(L)' 'MCGRYASARRDADIAGALAVQEIVDEETAPSWNVAPQQDICVVLERTPRGAPEDAEPVRQLRRVRWGC' A
#
# COMPACT_ATOMS: atom_id res chain seq x y z
N MET A 1 -6.38 -7.44 -20.18
CA MET A 1 -5.71 -7.86 -18.93
C MET A 1 -4.39 -7.10 -18.85
N CYS A 2 -4.24 -6.19 -17.89
CA CYS A 2 -3.01 -5.40 -17.74
C CYS A 2 -2.02 -6.20 -16.88
N GLY A 3 -0.98 -6.77 -17.50
CA GLY A 3 0.01 -7.61 -16.82
C GLY A 3 1.22 -6.85 -16.26
N ARG A 4 1.37 -5.56 -16.58
CA ARG A 4 2.50 -4.71 -16.15
C ARG A 4 2.05 -3.26 -15.96
N TYR A 5 2.71 -2.56 -15.03
CA TYR A 5 2.50 -1.13 -14.81
C TYR A 5 3.72 -0.44 -14.20
N ALA A 6 3.69 0.88 -14.08
CA ALA A 6 4.72 1.68 -13.42
C ALA A 6 4.24 2.18 -12.05
N SER A 7 5.09 2.04 -11.04
CA SER A 7 4.91 2.57 -9.68
C SER A 7 6.13 3.41 -9.33
N ALA A 8 6.05 4.72 -9.53
CA ALA A 8 7.17 5.65 -9.31
C ALA A 8 6.85 6.80 -8.33
N ARG A 9 5.68 6.76 -7.69
CA ARG A 9 5.25 7.74 -6.68
C ARG A 9 5.87 7.38 -5.32
N ARG A 10 6.24 8.39 -4.54
CA ARG A 10 6.68 8.20 -3.15
C ARG A 10 5.48 7.97 -2.24
N ASP A 11 5.72 7.35 -1.10
CA ASP A 11 4.66 7.04 -0.13
C ASP A 11 4.05 8.32 0.43
N ALA A 12 4.86 9.34 0.68
CA ALA A 12 4.38 10.63 1.17
C ALA A 12 3.39 11.29 0.20
N ASP A 13 3.64 11.17 -1.11
CA ASP A 13 2.75 11.74 -2.13
C ASP A 13 1.42 10.96 -2.19
N ILE A 14 1.48 9.64 -2.05
CA ILE A 14 0.30 8.76 -2.00
C ILE A 14 -0.49 9.01 -0.70
N ALA A 15 0.21 9.13 0.43
CA ALA A 15 -0.39 9.33 1.74
C ALA A 15 -1.15 10.64 1.82
N GLY A 16 -0.57 11.73 1.31
CA GLY A 16 -1.25 13.01 1.22
C GLY A 16 -2.46 12.98 0.27
N ALA A 17 -2.32 12.33 -0.90
CA ALA A 17 -3.40 12.28 -1.89
C ALA A 17 -4.60 11.41 -1.48
N LEU A 18 -4.35 10.35 -0.70
CA LEU A 18 -5.37 9.37 -0.30
C LEU A 18 -5.76 9.46 1.18
N ALA A 19 -5.26 10.46 1.92
CA ALA A 19 -5.46 10.60 3.36
C ALA A 19 -5.12 9.32 4.14
N VAL A 20 -3.96 8.73 3.84
CA VAL A 20 -3.43 7.59 4.59
C VAL A 20 -3.05 8.07 5.98
N GLN A 21 -3.49 7.31 6.99
CA GLN A 21 -3.25 7.60 8.40
C GLN A 21 -2.03 6.84 8.94
N GLU A 22 -1.70 5.70 8.34
CA GLU A 22 -0.61 4.83 8.80
C GLU A 22 0.15 4.23 7.61
N ILE A 23 1.49 4.30 7.63
CA ILE A 23 2.37 3.61 6.69
C ILE A 23 3.04 2.48 7.45
N VAL A 24 2.74 1.23 7.08
CA VAL A 24 3.11 0.05 7.88
C VAL A 24 4.46 -0.54 7.47
N ASP A 25 4.78 -0.46 6.17
CA ASP A 25 5.92 -1.14 5.56
C ASP A 25 6.91 -0.11 4.96
N GLU A 26 8.17 -0.49 4.77
CA GLU A 26 9.22 0.41 4.26
C GLU A 26 8.96 0.89 2.82
N GLU A 27 9.39 2.12 2.52
CA GLU A 27 9.25 2.68 1.17
C GLU A 27 10.04 1.86 0.15
N THR A 28 9.43 1.60 -1.00
CA THR A 28 10.04 0.82 -2.08
C THR A 28 10.58 1.75 -3.15
N ALA A 29 11.72 1.38 -3.75
CA ALA A 29 12.27 2.12 -4.87
C ALA A 29 11.28 2.20 -6.06
N PRO A 30 11.26 3.32 -6.80
CA PRO A 30 10.40 3.46 -7.97
C PRO A 30 10.71 2.39 -9.02
N SER A 31 9.67 1.82 -9.62
CA SER A 31 9.74 0.82 -10.69
C SER A 31 8.88 1.23 -11.87
N TRP A 32 9.43 1.21 -13.08
CA TRP A 32 8.71 1.50 -14.33
C TRP A 32 8.19 0.23 -15.02
N ASN A 33 8.44 -0.94 -14.43
CA ASN A 33 8.08 -2.23 -14.99
C ASN A 33 7.76 -3.24 -13.88
N VAL A 34 6.69 -2.96 -13.13
CA VAL A 34 6.14 -3.88 -12.14
C VAL A 34 5.50 -5.06 -12.86
N ALA A 35 5.93 -6.27 -12.51
CA ALA A 35 5.44 -7.54 -13.04
C ALA A 35 4.60 -8.28 -11.98
N PRO A 36 3.79 -9.28 -12.39
CA PRO A 36 3.07 -10.11 -11.44
C PRO A 36 4.04 -10.80 -10.47
N GLN A 37 3.52 -11.12 -9.28
CA GLN A 37 4.23 -11.71 -8.15
C GLN A 37 5.26 -10.81 -7.45
N GLN A 38 5.43 -9.56 -7.87
CA GLN A 38 6.24 -8.58 -7.15
C GLN A 38 5.44 -7.90 -6.04
N ASP A 39 6.16 -7.36 -5.05
CA ASP A 39 5.54 -6.56 -3.99
C ASP A 39 5.14 -5.17 -4.51
N ILE A 40 3.93 -4.76 -4.15
CA ILE A 40 3.32 -3.53 -4.62
C ILE A 40 2.78 -2.72 -3.45
N CYS A 41 2.81 -1.41 -3.59
CA CYS A 41 2.16 -0.48 -2.67
C CYS A 41 0.65 -0.54 -2.87
N VAL A 42 -0.10 -0.75 -1.78
CA VAL A 42 -1.56 -0.73 -1.75
C VAL A 42 -2.05 0.12 -0.58
N VAL A 43 -3.21 0.76 -0.78
CA VAL A 43 -3.94 1.42 0.29
C VAL A 43 -5.18 0.61 0.63
N LEU A 44 -5.38 0.33 1.91
CA LEU A 44 -6.48 -0.47 2.41
C LEU A 44 -7.01 0.11 3.73
N GLU A 45 -8.27 -0.15 4.04
CA GLU A 45 -8.87 0.22 5.32
C GLU A 45 -8.94 -1.02 6.22
N ARG A 46 -8.33 -0.93 7.40
CA ARG A 46 -8.24 -2.05 8.33
C ARG A 46 -8.10 -1.56 9.76
N THR A 47 -8.75 -2.27 10.68
CA THR A 47 -8.49 -2.12 12.12
C THR A 47 -7.04 -2.52 12.41
N PRO A 48 -6.25 -1.64 13.07
CA PRO A 48 -4.86 -1.95 13.40
C PRO A 48 -4.73 -3.24 14.21
N ARG A 49 -3.64 -3.98 13.99
CA ARG A 49 -3.42 -5.25 14.69
C ARG A 49 -3.20 -4.99 16.19
N GLY A 50 -4.02 -5.62 17.03
CA GLY A 50 -3.94 -5.44 18.49
C GLY A 50 -4.72 -4.22 19.01
N ALA A 51 -5.48 -3.54 18.14
CA ALA A 51 -6.43 -2.54 18.59
C ALA A 51 -7.63 -3.20 19.31
N PRO A 52 -8.35 -2.45 20.17
CA PRO A 52 -9.60 -2.90 20.78
C PRO A 52 -10.62 -3.40 19.74
N GLU A 53 -11.56 -4.26 20.16
CA GLU A 53 -12.59 -4.81 19.26
C GLU A 53 -13.47 -3.70 18.65
N ASP A 54 -13.66 -2.59 19.36
CA ASP A 54 -14.44 -1.42 18.90
C ASP A 54 -13.59 -0.37 18.16
N ALA A 55 -12.33 -0.67 17.83
CA ALA A 55 -11.48 0.29 17.13
C ALA A 55 -11.90 0.46 15.67
N GLU A 56 -12.07 1.72 15.26
CA GLU A 56 -12.42 2.05 13.89
C GLU A 56 -11.27 1.67 12.92
N PRO A 57 -11.60 1.19 11.71
CA PRO A 57 -10.60 0.90 10.70
C PRO A 57 -9.91 2.18 10.27
N VAL A 58 -8.58 2.13 10.16
CA VAL A 58 -7.80 3.25 9.64
C VAL A 58 -7.32 2.93 8.23
N ARG A 59 -7.07 3.98 7.46
CA ARG A 59 -6.53 3.85 6.12
C ARG A 59 -5.02 3.67 6.18
N GLN A 60 -4.55 2.51 5.74
CA GLN A 60 -3.17 2.07 5.82
C GLN A 60 -2.54 1.96 4.43
N LEU A 61 -1.28 2.35 4.31
CA LEU A 61 -0.43 2.05 3.16
C LEU A 61 0.46 0.87 3.49
N ARG A 62 0.37 -0.18 2.66
CA ARG A 62 1.02 -1.48 2.88
C ARG A 62 1.68 -2.01 1.62
N ARG A 63 2.60 -2.95 1.81
CA ARG A 63 3.14 -3.78 0.73
C ARG A 63 2.45 -5.13 0.70
N VAL A 64 2.05 -5.55 -0.49
CA VAL A 64 1.45 -6.88 -0.72
C VAL A 64 1.98 -7.47 -2.02
N ARG A 65 1.98 -8.80 -2.12
CA ARG A 65 2.36 -9.50 -3.34
C ARG A 65 1.25 -9.40 -4.39
N TRP A 66 1.60 -8.94 -5.59
CA TRP A 66 0.64 -8.78 -6.69
C TRP A 66 0.39 -10.06 -7.47
N GLY A 67 -0.58 -10.85 -7.02
CA GLY A 67 -0.94 -12.12 -7.64
C GLY A 67 -0.71 -13.28 -6.70
N CYS A 68 -1.55 -14.31 -6.87
CA CYS A 68 -1.59 -15.52 -6.06
C CYS A 68 -0.29 -16.33 -6.16
#